data_AF-A0A0Q3RWL2-F1
#
_entry.id   AF-A0A0Q3RWL2-F1
#
_cell.length_a   1.000
_cell.length_b   1.000
_cell.length_c   1.000
_cell.angle_alpha   90.00
_cell.angle_beta   90.00
_cell.angle_gamma   90.00
#
_symmetry.space_group_name_H-M   'P 1'
#
loop_
_entity.id
_entity.type
_entity.pdbx_description
1 polymer ?
#
loop_
_entity_poly.entity_id
_entity_poly.type
_entity_poly.pdbx_seq_one_letter_code
_entity_poly.pdbx_strand_id
1 'polypeptide(L)'
;MILTIEEGFVKKEKYNVQGTAIQAIKVMLPINQANEMWKLNIYILSLFITVFFVLFLKPLRPKKNLKMYIALYFLFLITFIIWDIYVHKEIIEEITNTINSL
;
A
#
# COMPACT_ATOMS: atom_id res chain seq x y z
N MET A 1 17.88 3.61 -25.01
CA MET A 1 18.35 2.95 -23.78
C MET A 1 17.62 1.62 -23.69
N ILE A 2 18.26 0.55 -23.22
CA ILE A 2 17.56 -0.73 -23.05
C ILE A 2 16.98 -0.72 -21.64
N LEU A 3 15.65 -0.85 -21.53
CA LEU A 3 14.96 -1.05 -20.27
C LEU A 3 14.77 -2.53 -20.07
N THR A 4 15.27 -3.05 -18.95
CA THR A 4 15.04 -4.43 -18.55
C THR A 4 13.92 -4.46 -17.53
N ILE A 5 12.78 -5.04 -17.92
CA ILE A 5 11.65 -5.29 -17.03
C ILE A 5 11.80 -6.72 -16.51
N GLU A 6 11.78 -6.89 -15.19
CA GLU A 6 11.76 -8.20 -14.54
C GLU A 6 10.40 -8.41 -13.89
N GLU A 7 9.63 -9.39 -14.37
CA GLU A 7 8.30 -9.72 -13.84
C GLU A 7 8.32 -11.09 -13.15
N GLY A 8 7.64 -11.20 -12.00
CA GLY A 8 7.47 -12.46 -11.26
C GLY A 8 8.24 -12.53 -9.93
N PHE A 9 7.71 -13.34 -9.01
CA PHE A 9 8.27 -13.49 -7.65
C PHE A 9 9.28 -14.64 -7.51
N VAL A 10 9.10 -15.74 -8.24
CA VAL A 10 9.92 -16.98 -8.10
C VAL A 10 10.68 -17.30 -9.38
N LYS A 11 10.01 -17.24 -10.53
CA LYS A 11 10.65 -17.21 -11.85
C LYS A 11 10.46 -15.82 -12.43
N LYS A 12 11.57 -15.12 -12.60
CA LYS A 12 11.57 -13.79 -13.18
C LYS A 12 11.70 -13.87 -14.69
N GLU A 13 10.67 -13.48 -15.40
CA GLU A 13 10.75 -13.26 -16.84
C GLU A 13 11.41 -11.91 -17.09
N LYS A 14 12.34 -11.87 -18.06
CA LYS A 14 13.12 -10.68 -18.39
C LYS A 14 12.76 -10.19 -19.78
N TYR A 15 12.27 -8.96 -19.85
CA TYR A 15 11.93 -8.30 -21.11
C TYR A 15 12.87 -7.14 -21.33
N ASN A 16 13.53 -7.11 -22.49
CA ASN A 16 14.37 -5.98 -22.89
C ASN A 16 13.57 -5.14 -23.88
N VAL A 17 13.09 -3.99 -23.40
CA VAL A 17 12.30 -3.05 -24.20
C VAL A 17 13.20 -1.89 -24.62
N GLN A 18 13.14 -1.54 -25.91
CA GLN A 18 13.90 -0.42 -26.43
C GLN A 18 13.16 0.88 -26.09
N GLY A 19 13.58 1.53 -25.00
CA GLY A 19 12.89 2.69 -24.44
C GLY A 19 13.70 3.98 -24.50
N THR A 20 12.97 5.09 -24.48
CA THR A 20 13.53 6.42 -24.16
C THR A 20 13.59 6.61 -22.65
N ALA A 21 14.49 7.49 -22.16
CA ALA A 21 14.57 7.81 -20.73
C ALA A 21 13.22 8.33 -20.17
N ILE A 22 12.41 8.99 -21.01
CA ILE A 22 11.08 9.49 -20.64
C ILE A 22 10.09 8.34 -20.39
N GLN A 23 10.11 7.28 -21.22
CA GLN A 23 9.28 6.09 -21.00
C GLN A 23 9.69 5.33 -19.73
N ALA A 24 10.98 5.25 -19.44
CA ALA A 24 11.50 4.65 -18.20
C ALA A 24 10.95 5.36 -16.95
N ILE A 25 10.98 6.69 -16.95
CA ILE A 25 10.49 7.52 -15.86
C ILE A 25 8.98 7.33 -15.66
N LYS A 26 8.22 7.27 -16.76
CA LYS A 26 6.76 7.05 -16.70
C LYS A 26 6.39 5.72 -16.04
N VAL A 27 7.15 4.64 -16.30
CA VAL A 27 6.92 3.33 -15.66
C VAL A 27 7.36 3.33 -14.19
N MET A 28 8.51 3.94 -13.89
CA MET A 28 9.04 3.94 -12.52
C MET A 28 8.23 4.81 -11.57
N LEU A 29 7.55 5.86 -12.04
CA LEU A 29 6.78 6.77 -11.20
C LEU A 29 5.67 6.06 -10.40
N PRO A 30 4.71 5.33 -11.02
CA PRO A 30 3.66 4.65 -10.29
C PRO A 30 4.19 3.46 -9.46
N ILE A 31 5.29 2.81 -9.88
CA ILE A 31 5.96 1.77 -9.09
C ILE A 31 6.55 2.37 -7.80
N ASN A 32 7.19 3.54 -7.88
CA ASN A 32 7.71 4.22 -6.69
C ASN A 32 6.56 4.69 -5.79
N GLN A 33 5.47 5.19 -6.35
CA GLN A 33 4.28 5.55 -5.58
C GLN A 33 3.70 4.32 -4.84
N ALA A 34 3.60 3.17 -5.50
CA ALA A 34 3.18 1.92 -4.87
C ALA A 34 4.08 1.55 -3.68
N ASN A 35 5.39 1.67 -3.85
CA ASN A 35 6.36 1.37 -2.79
C ASN A 35 6.26 2.33 -1.60
N GLU A 36 6.06 3.63 -1.84
CA GLU A 36 5.83 4.59 -0.75
C GLU A 36 4.50 4.33 -0.02
N MET A 37 3.44 3.97 -0.74
CA MET A 37 2.17 3.54 -0.14
C MET A 37 2.34 2.28 0.71
N TRP A 38 3.12 1.31 0.26
CA TRP A 38 3.42 0.11 1.04
C TRP A 38 4.13 0.46 2.37
N LYS A 39 5.10 1.37 2.34
CA LYS A 39 5.77 1.85 3.56
C LYS A 39 4.80 2.56 4.50
N LEU A 40 3.96 3.45 3.97
CA LEU A 40 2.93 4.16 4.72
C LEU A 40 1.99 3.17 5.43
N ASN A 41 1.56 2.13 4.73
CA ASN A 41 0.71 1.08 5.28
C ASN A 41 1.36 0.36 6.46
N ILE A 42 2.65 0.05 6.39
CA ILE A 42 3.38 -0.57 7.52
C ILE A 42 3.28 0.31 8.77
N TYR A 43 3.49 1.62 8.64
CA TYR A 43 3.41 2.56 9.77
C TYR A 43 1.99 2.67 10.33
N ILE A 44 0.98 2.80 9.46
CA ILE A 44 -0.41 2.94 9.88
C ILE A 44 -0.93 1.65 10.52
N LEU A 45 -0.59 0.48 9.97
CA LEU A 45 -0.95 -0.82 10.53
C LEU A 45 -0.32 -0.99 11.92
N SER A 46 0.95 -0.59 12.08
CA SER A 46 1.64 -0.62 13.38
C SER A 46 0.92 0.26 14.42
N LEU A 47 0.36 1.40 14.00
CA LEU A 47 -0.44 2.26 14.86
C LEU A 47 -1.75 1.58 15.27
N PHE A 48 -2.49 0.97 14.32
CA PHE A 48 -3.70 0.21 14.64
C PHE A 48 -3.43 -0.94 15.61
N ILE A 49 -2.35 -1.70 15.40
CA ILE A 49 -1.92 -2.78 16.31
C ILE A 49 -1.63 -2.22 17.71
N THR A 50 -0.93 -1.09 17.80
CA THR A 50 -0.63 -0.44 19.09
C THR A 50 -1.91 -0.03 19.83
N VAL A 51 -2.84 0.62 19.14
CA VAL A 51 -4.12 1.04 19.71
C VAL A 51 -4.96 -0.17 20.13
N PHE A 52 -4.95 -1.24 19.34
CA PHE A 52 -5.59 -2.50 19.70
C PHE A 52 -5.05 -3.02 21.04
N PHE A 53 -3.74 -3.09 21.20
CA PHE A 53 -3.13 -3.50 22.47
C PHE A 53 -3.55 -2.60 23.64
N VAL A 54 -3.60 -1.28 23.45
CA VAL A 54 -4.08 -0.34 24.47
C VAL A 54 -5.53 -0.63 24.88
N LEU A 55 -6.41 -0.97 23.93
CA LEU A 55 -7.82 -1.26 24.22
C LEU A 55 -8.03 -2.61 24.92
N PHE A 56 -7.19 -3.61 24.63
CA PHE A 56 -7.40 -4.98 25.09
C PHE A 56 -6.50 -5.43 26.25
N LEU A 57 -5.32 -4.84 26.46
CA LEU A 57 -4.44 -5.17 27.59
C LEU A 57 -4.88 -4.48 28.89
N LYS A 58 -5.13 -5.28 29.93
CA LYS A 58 -5.61 -4.81 31.26
C LYS A 58 -4.88 -3.59 31.85
N PRO A 59 -3.54 -3.46 31.83
CA PRO A 59 -2.88 -2.28 32.43
C PRO A 59 -3.12 -0.98 31.66
N LEU A 60 -3.43 -1.06 30.36
CA LEU A 60 -3.58 0.10 29.47
C LEU A 60 -5.05 0.39 29.12
N ARG A 61 -5.93 -0.59 29.35
CA ARG A 61 -7.35 -0.54 28.98
C ARG A 61 -8.05 0.64 29.66
N PRO A 62 -8.73 1.52 28.91
CA PRO A 62 -9.50 2.61 29.48
C PRO A 62 -10.66 2.05 30.33
N LYS A 63 -10.79 2.56 31.56
CA LYS A 63 -11.81 2.11 32.53
C LYS A 63 -13.20 2.70 32.25
N LYS A 64 -13.28 3.83 31.54
CA LYS A 64 -14.54 4.50 31.16
C LYS A 64 -14.69 4.49 29.64
N ASN A 65 -15.93 4.44 29.17
CA ASN A 65 -16.31 4.55 27.75
C ASN A 65 -15.61 3.55 26.79
N LEU A 66 -15.12 2.41 27.30
CA LEU A 66 -14.40 1.41 26.50
C LEU A 66 -15.14 1.00 25.22
N LYS A 67 -16.47 0.79 25.31
CA LYS A 67 -17.30 0.44 24.15
C LYS A 67 -17.24 1.50 23.04
N MET A 68 -17.21 2.78 23.41
CA MET A 68 -17.12 3.90 22.46
C MET A 68 -15.75 3.95 21.79
N TYR A 69 -14.67 3.75 22.57
CA TYR A 69 -13.31 3.68 22.00
C TYR A 69 -13.14 2.49 21.05
N ILE A 70 -13.72 1.33 21.38
CA ILE A 70 -13.71 0.15 20.51
C ILE A 70 -14.50 0.45 19.21
N ALA A 71 -15.69 1.06 19.32
CA ALA A 71 -16.48 1.42 18.15
C ALA A 71 -15.75 2.40 17.24
N LEU A 72 -15.13 3.43 17.82
CA LEU A 72 -14.33 4.42 17.09
C LEU A 72 -13.12 3.76 16.39
N TYR A 73 -12.42 2.86 17.10
CA TYR A 73 -11.30 2.10 16.54
C TYR A 73 -11.71 1.30 15.30
N PHE A 74 -12.80 0.53 15.39
CA PHE A 74 -13.27 -0.26 14.25
C PHE A 74 -13.76 0.61 13.10
N LEU A 75 -14.40 1.75 13.40
CA LEU A 75 -14.80 2.70 12.37
C LEU A 75 -13.59 3.20 11.58
N PHE A 76 -12.54 3.67 12.27
CA PHE A 76 -11.31 4.11 11.60
C PHE A 76 -10.60 2.98 10.84
N LEU A 77 -10.56 1.78 11.41
CA LEU A 77 -9.93 0.63 10.79
C LEU A 77 -10.64 0.24 9.48
N ILE A 78 -11.97 0.17 9.49
CA ILE A 78 -12.77 -0.16 8.30
C ILE A 78 -12.60 0.93 7.23
N THR A 79 -12.69 2.20 7.61
CA THR A 79 -12.47 3.31 6.67
C THR A 79 -11.08 3.25 6.05
N PHE A 80 -10.05 2.95 6.84
CA PHE A 80 -8.69 2.79 6.35
C PHE A 80 -8.56 1.62 5.37
N ILE A 81 -9.13 0.45 5.68
CA ILE A 81 -9.10 -0.71 4.77
C ILE A 81 -9.78 -0.40 3.44
N ILE A 82 -10.94 0.25 3.46
CA ILE A 82 -11.67 0.63 2.23
C ILE A 82 -10.84 1.60 1.39
N TRP A 83 -10.27 2.62 2.03
CA TRP A 83 -9.40 3.59 1.36
C TRP A 83 -8.16 2.91 0.76
N ASP A 84 -7.52 2.03 1.52
CA ASP A 84 -6.31 1.31 1.10
C ASP A 84 -6.55 0.45 -0.15
N ILE A 85 -7.66 -0.29 -0.17
CA ILE A 85 -8.06 -1.09 -1.33
C ILE A 85 -8.30 -0.21 -2.56
N TYR A 86 -8.95 0.94 -2.38
CA TYR A 86 -9.25 1.85 -3.48
C TYR A 86 -7.97 2.42 -4.11
N VAL A 87 -7.04 2.90 -3.27
CA VAL A 87 -5.75 3.45 -3.72
C VAL A 87 -4.89 2.39 -4.39
N HIS A 88 -4.81 1.17 -3.83
CA HIS A 88 -4.04 0.09 -4.45
C HIS A 88 -4.60 -0.30 -5.82
N LYS A 89 -5.93 -0.31 -5.97
CA LYS A 89 -6.58 -0.57 -7.25
C LYS A 89 -6.20 0.49 -8.29
N GLU A 90 -6.27 1.76 -7.93
CA GLU A 90 -5.91 2.89 -8.80
C GLU A 90 -4.45 2.80 -9.27
N ILE A 91 -3.53 2.53 -8.34
CA ILE A 91 -2.09 2.38 -8.66
C ILE A 91 -1.83 1.18 -9.57
N ILE A 92 -2.47 0.03 -9.33
CA ILE A 92 -2.32 -1.16 -10.18
C ILE A 92 -2.84 -0.87 -11.60
N GLU A 93 -3.96 -0.15 -11.72
CA GLU A 93 -4.52 0.26 -13.00
C GLU A 93 -3.58 1.22 -13.74
N GLU A 94 -2.99 2.19 -13.05
CA GLU A 94 -2.01 3.12 -13.62
C GLU A 94 -0.72 2.41 -14.09
N ILE A 95 -0.19 1.48 -13.29
CA ILE A 95 0.96 0.64 -13.67
C ILE A 95 0.63 -0.17 -14.93
N THR A 96 -0.52 -0.85 -14.94
CA THR A 96 -0.95 -1.71 -16.05
C THR A 96 -1.12 -0.92 -17.34
N ASN A 97 -1.79 0.24 -17.26
CA ASN A 97 -1.98 1.12 -18.41
C ASN A 97 -0.64 1.66 -18.95
N THR A 98 0.28 2.01 -18.05
CA THR A 98 1.59 2.52 -18.44
C THR A 98 2.42 1.43 -19.14
N ILE A 99 2.41 0.20 -18.63
CA ILE A 99 3.11 -0.94 -19.23
C ILE A 99 2.50 -1.31 -20.59
N ASN A 100 1.17 -1.38 -20.70
CA ASN A 100 0.49 -1.70 -21.96
C ASN A 100 0.64 -0.62 -23.04
N SER A 101 0.95 0.62 -22.64
CA SER A 101 1.18 1.75 -23.54
C SER A 101 2.61 1.85 -24.08
N LEU A 102 3.49 0.94 -23.66
CA LEU A 102 4.92 0.89 -23.99
C LEU A 102 5.18 -0.03 -25.18
#